data_AF-A0A356G4A4-F1
#
_entry.id   AF-A0A356G4A4-F1
#
_cell.length_a   1.000
_cell.length_b   1.000
_cell.length_c   1.000
_cell.angle_alpha   90.00
_cell.angle_beta   90.00
_cell.angle_gamma   90.00
#
_symmetry.space_group_name_H-M   'P 1'
#
loop_
_entity.id
_entity.type
_entity.pdbx_description
1 polymer ?
#
loop_
_entity_poly.entity_id
_entity_poly.type
_entity_poly.pdbx_seq_one_letter_code
_entity_poly.pdbx_strand_id
1 'polypeptide(L)'
;MPVRHTTVYDSPLGEMLLASDGQALTGLWFEGQRHAAAGLSPDATPRDDLPVFEAARSWLRSYFSGEKNVEPPALRLEGTPFQGCVWDALREVPYGSTVTYGELAARVGRRLGRATSARAVGSAVGRNPVSVIVGCHRVLGARGELTGYAGGLWRKRALLTLERDGVVAREATERPAALVAALADVWERSVRATHDFLLPGEVERLRAVVPDALEGVPRLLVAEEAGTPVGFLGADGDFVEMLFVDPGWRGRGVGRVLMSRATEALGAREVSVNEQNPQAVGFYEHLGFSAYRRTPVDDDGRPYPLLYMRLA
;
A
#
# COMPACT_ATOMS: atom_id res chain seq x y z
N MET A 1 32.16 9.52 17.61
CA MET A 1 31.03 9.59 16.67
C MET A 1 29.75 9.74 17.48
N PRO A 2 28.72 10.49 17.05
CA PRO A 2 27.48 10.55 17.81
C PRO A 2 26.89 9.14 17.92
N VAL A 3 26.50 8.76 19.13
CA VAL A 3 25.84 7.48 19.40
C VAL A 3 24.56 7.43 18.57
N ARG A 4 24.33 6.31 17.87
CA ARG A 4 23.12 6.10 17.09
C ARG A 4 22.24 5.10 17.82
N HIS A 5 20.95 5.39 17.86
CA HIS A 5 19.95 4.54 18.45
C HIS A 5 18.97 4.07 17.38
N THR A 6 18.40 2.89 17.58
CA THR A 6 17.37 2.33 16.69
C THR A 6 16.16 1.81 17.47
N THR A 7 15.02 1.76 16.79
CA THR A 7 13.81 1.04 17.21
C THR A 7 13.10 0.55 15.95
N VAL A 8 12.17 -0.38 16.12
CA VAL A 8 11.22 -0.79 15.08
C VAL A 8 9.82 -0.23 15.33
N TYR A 9 9.03 -0.13 14.27
CA TYR A 9 7.61 0.23 14.28
C TYR A 9 6.85 -0.66 13.29
N ASP A 10 5.81 -1.32 13.78
CA ASP A 10 4.93 -2.15 12.94
C ASP A 10 3.89 -1.27 12.24
N SER A 11 4.08 -1.02 10.94
CA SER A 11 3.12 -0.27 10.14
C SER A 11 2.14 -1.19 9.41
N PRO A 12 0.98 -0.67 8.95
CA PRO A 12 0.12 -1.43 8.04
C PRO A 12 0.83 -1.89 6.76
N LEU A 13 1.94 -1.25 6.38
CA LEU A 13 2.72 -1.58 5.18
C LEU A 13 4.02 -2.36 5.50
N GLY A 14 4.06 -3.03 6.65
CA GLY A 14 5.19 -3.84 7.14
C GLY A 14 6.06 -3.10 8.14
N GLU A 15 7.03 -3.81 8.72
CA GLU A 15 7.93 -3.27 9.73
C GLU A 15 8.75 -2.09 9.17
N MET A 16 8.98 -1.10 10.01
CA MET A 16 9.82 0.07 9.72
C MET A 16 10.94 0.20 10.77
N LEU A 17 12.18 0.31 10.30
CA LEU A 17 13.34 0.64 11.12
C LEU A 17 13.46 2.16 11.26
N LEU A 18 13.49 2.64 12.50
CA LEU A 18 13.77 4.03 12.87
C LEU A 18 15.19 4.15 13.40
N ALA A 19 15.87 5.23 13.05
CA ALA A 19 17.19 5.57 13.57
C ALA A 19 17.28 7.01 14.05
N SER A 20 18.03 7.25 15.13
CA SER A 20 18.20 8.57 15.74
C SER A 20 19.63 8.80 16.24
N ASP A 21 20.02 10.07 16.36
CA ASP A 21 21.22 10.54 17.09
C ASP A 21 20.94 10.87 18.57
N GLY A 22 19.76 10.49 19.08
CA GLY A 22 19.29 10.80 20.43
C GLY A 22 18.41 12.06 20.52
N GLN A 23 18.45 12.95 19.51
CA GLN A 23 17.65 14.18 19.49
C GLN A 23 16.71 14.26 18.29
N ALA A 24 17.20 13.86 17.11
CA ALA A 24 16.45 13.93 15.85
C ALA A 24 16.37 12.56 15.19
N LEU A 25 15.31 12.34 14.41
CA LEU A 25 15.19 11.19 13.53
C LEU A 25 16.14 11.37 12.35
N THR A 26 17.00 10.40 12.15
CA THR A 26 18.01 10.41 11.08
C THR A 26 17.74 9.33 10.05
N GLY A 27 16.79 8.44 10.33
CA GLY A 27 16.43 7.32 9.47
C GLY A 27 15.02 6.81 9.73
N LEU A 28 14.32 6.45 8.66
CA LEU A 28 13.04 5.75 8.66
C LEU A 28 12.93 4.96 7.36
N TRP A 29 13.00 3.63 7.45
CA TRP A 29 12.99 2.75 6.28
C TRP A 29 12.02 1.60 6.49
N PHE A 30 11.37 1.15 5.42
CA PHE A 30 10.68 -0.13 5.47
C PHE A 30 11.67 -1.29 5.45
N GLU A 31 11.28 -2.42 6.03
CA GLU A 31 12.00 -3.68 5.83
C GLU A 31 12.13 -4.01 4.32
N GLY A 32 13.32 -4.46 3.93
CA GLY A 32 13.67 -4.77 2.54
C GLY A 32 13.84 -3.55 1.62
N GLN A 33 13.76 -2.31 2.15
CA GLN A 33 13.95 -1.10 1.36
C GLN A 33 15.38 -1.01 0.81
N ARG A 34 15.51 -0.63 -0.47
CA ARG A 34 16.82 -0.33 -1.07
C ARG A 34 17.47 0.87 -0.38
N HIS A 35 18.78 0.76 -0.12
CA HIS A 35 19.55 1.75 0.64
C HIS A 35 19.06 1.95 2.09
N ALA A 36 18.32 0.99 2.66
CA ALA A 36 17.98 1.00 4.08
C ALA A 36 19.25 1.04 4.94
N ALA A 37 19.16 1.73 6.08
CA ALA A 37 20.27 1.92 7.02
C ALA A 37 21.56 2.50 6.40
N ALA A 38 21.49 3.09 5.19
CA ALA A 38 22.64 3.75 4.59
C ALA A 38 23.05 4.94 5.46
N GLY A 39 24.25 4.87 6.05
CA GLY A 39 24.75 5.88 6.99
C GLY A 39 24.43 5.58 8.47
N LEU A 40 23.75 4.46 8.78
CA LEU A 40 23.65 3.99 10.16
C LEU A 40 25.00 3.46 10.63
N SER A 41 25.45 3.90 11.80
CA SER A 41 26.70 3.39 12.39
C SER A 41 26.57 1.90 12.69
N PRO A 42 27.59 1.07 12.45
CA PRO A 42 27.62 -0.32 12.92
C PRO A 42 27.41 -0.44 14.44
N ASP A 43 27.81 0.59 15.19
CA ASP A 43 27.66 0.67 16.65
C ASP A 43 26.28 1.19 17.09
N ALA A 44 25.31 1.28 16.18
CA ALA A 44 23.96 1.69 16.53
C ALA A 44 23.32 0.65 17.46
N THR A 45 22.75 1.12 18.57
CA THR A 45 22.19 0.24 19.61
C THR A 45 20.67 0.41 19.72
N PRO A 46 19.91 -0.69 19.90
CA PRO A 46 18.49 -0.60 20.17
C PRO A 46 18.21 0.25 21.42
N ARG A 47 17.27 1.19 21.31
CA ARG A 47 16.80 2.02 22.43
C ARG A 47 15.41 2.59 22.14
N ASP A 48 14.40 2.00 22.74
CA ASP A 48 13.00 2.28 22.39
C ASP A 48 12.40 3.50 23.09
N ASP A 49 13.03 3.98 24.15
CA ASP A 49 12.50 4.96 25.11
C ASP A 49 12.85 6.43 24.79
N LEU A 50 13.39 6.69 23.60
CA LEU A 50 13.75 8.06 23.20
C LEU A 50 12.50 8.90 22.87
N PRO A 51 12.42 10.16 23.36
CA PRO A 51 11.29 11.05 23.05
C PRO A 51 11.03 11.23 21.54
N VAL A 52 12.10 11.27 20.73
CA VAL A 52 11.99 11.40 19.27
C VAL A 52 11.38 10.18 18.61
N PHE A 53 11.57 8.98 19.16
CA PHE A 53 10.92 7.76 18.67
C PHE A 53 9.45 7.74 19.03
N GLU A 54 9.07 8.17 20.23
CA GLU A 54 7.63 8.28 20.54
C GLU A 54 6.93 9.32 19.67
N ALA A 55 7.58 10.47 19.42
CA ALA A 55 7.07 11.46 18.47
C ALA A 55 6.91 10.86 17.05
N ALA A 56 7.89 10.08 16.59
CA ALA A 56 7.81 9.40 15.29
C ALA A 56 6.68 8.36 15.24
N ARG A 57 6.52 7.52 16.27
CA ARG A 57 5.44 6.53 16.37
C ARG A 57 4.07 7.20 16.44
N SER A 58 3.93 8.28 17.19
CA SER A 58 2.71 9.09 17.26
C SER A 58 2.34 9.65 15.87
N TRP A 59 3.30 10.24 15.18
CA TRP A 59 3.11 10.74 13.82
C TRP A 59 2.73 9.63 12.84
N LEU A 60 3.42 8.48 12.88
CA LEU A 60 3.14 7.34 11.99
C LEU A 60 1.75 6.75 12.25
N ARG A 61 1.34 6.61 13.52
CA ARG A 61 -0.02 6.16 13.86
C ARG A 61 -1.07 7.09 13.28
N SER A 62 -0.94 8.40 13.48
CA SER A 62 -1.86 9.40 12.91
C SER A 62 -1.87 9.36 11.38
N TYR A 63 -0.68 9.31 10.76
CA TYR A 63 -0.57 9.25 9.31
C TYR A 63 -1.29 8.03 8.74
N PHE A 64 -1.05 6.84 9.31
CA PHE A 64 -1.65 5.60 8.85
C PHE A 64 -3.11 5.40 9.27
N SER A 65 -3.64 6.13 10.26
CA SER A 65 -5.09 6.14 10.55
C SER A 65 -5.87 7.11 9.66
N GLY A 66 -5.17 7.93 8.85
CA GLY A 66 -5.79 9.00 8.07
C GLY A 66 -6.09 10.26 8.89
N GLU A 67 -5.77 10.26 10.20
CA GLU A 67 -5.84 11.44 11.04
C GLU A 67 -4.81 12.48 10.57
N LYS A 68 -5.29 13.71 10.41
CA LYS A 68 -4.48 14.85 10.01
C LYS A 68 -4.13 15.64 11.28
N ASN A 69 -2.97 16.31 11.28
CA ASN A 69 -2.53 17.30 12.27
C ASN A 69 -1.59 16.84 13.39
N VAL A 70 -0.84 15.74 13.23
CA VAL A 70 0.32 15.49 14.11
C VAL A 70 1.58 16.09 13.46
N GLU A 71 2.32 16.88 14.24
CA GLU A 71 3.59 17.45 13.81
C GLU A 71 4.65 16.33 13.70
N PRO A 72 5.43 16.26 12.59
CA PRO A 72 6.47 15.26 12.47
C PRO A 72 7.59 15.50 13.49
N PRO A 73 8.33 14.44 13.90
CA PRO A 73 9.49 14.59 14.77
C PRO A 73 10.56 15.47 14.13
N ALA A 74 11.46 16.02 14.95
CA ALA A 74 12.66 16.69 14.46
C ALA A 74 13.47 15.76 13.55
N LEU A 75 13.88 16.24 12.37
CA LEU A 75 14.63 15.47 11.39
C LEU A 75 16.05 16.00 11.24
N ARG A 76 17.02 15.09 11.12
CA ARG A 76 18.40 15.41 10.72
C ARG A 76 18.81 14.48 9.57
N LEU A 77 18.69 15.00 8.35
CA LEU A 77 19.00 14.25 7.13
C LEU A 77 20.47 14.45 6.77
N GLU A 78 21.20 13.35 6.59
CA GLU A 78 22.61 13.39 6.20
C GLU A 78 22.78 12.97 4.74
N GLY A 79 23.40 13.84 3.94
CA GLY A 79 23.60 13.62 2.52
C GLY A 79 24.44 14.72 1.89
N THR A 80 24.65 14.61 0.57
CA THR A 80 25.33 15.66 -0.19
C THR A 80 24.48 16.93 -0.24
N PRO A 81 25.08 18.11 -0.50
CA PRO A 81 24.32 19.35 -0.68
C PRO A 81 23.22 19.23 -1.75
N PHE A 82 23.46 18.45 -2.81
CA PHE A 82 22.45 18.18 -3.83
C PHE A 82 21.28 17.34 -3.28
N GLN A 83 21.57 16.30 -2.50
CA GLN A 83 20.54 15.48 -1.86
C GLN A 83 19.70 16.28 -0.87
N GLY A 84 20.33 17.07 0.00
CA GLY A 84 19.63 17.97 0.93
C GLY A 84 18.65 18.88 0.21
N CYS A 85 19.09 19.55 -0.87
CA CYS A 85 18.23 20.42 -1.68
C CYS A 85 17.03 19.66 -2.30
N VAL A 86 17.23 18.42 -2.77
CA VAL A 86 16.14 17.56 -3.27
C VAL A 86 15.17 17.19 -2.17
N TRP A 87 15.65 16.79 -0.99
CA TRP A 87 14.81 16.39 0.13
C TRP A 87 14.01 17.57 0.71
N ASP A 88 14.59 18.76 0.75
CA ASP A 88 13.87 19.99 1.10
C ASP A 88 12.74 20.28 0.10
N ALA A 89 13.01 20.12 -1.20
CA ALA A 89 11.98 20.27 -2.23
C ALA A 89 10.88 19.20 -2.15
N LEU A 90 11.18 17.98 -1.65
CA LEU A 90 10.18 16.93 -1.40
C LEU A 90 9.27 17.28 -0.22
N ARG A 91 9.82 17.85 0.86
CA ARG A 91 9.05 18.24 2.06
C ARG A 91 8.00 19.30 1.76
N GLU A 92 8.18 20.06 0.70
CA GLU A 92 7.22 21.07 0.22
C GLU A 92 6.09 20.50 -0.63
N VAL A 93 6.15 19.22 -1.03
CA VAL A 93 5.04 18.56 -1.73
C VAL A 93 3.98 18.20 -0.69
N PRO A 94 2.79 18.83 -0.69
CA PRO A 94 1.80 18.61 0.36
C PRO A 94 1.26 17.18 0.39
N TYR A 95 0.73 16.76 1.54
CA TYR A 95 -0.05 15.53 1.67
C TYR A 95 -1.21 15.52 0.65
N GLY A 96 -1.42 14.38 0.00
CA GLY A 96 -2.46 14.20 -1.01
C GLY A 96 -2.12 14.80 -2.38
N SER A 97 -0.96 15.44 -2.51
CA SER A 97 -0.48 16.03 -3.76
C SER A 97 0.68 15.23 -4.33
N THR A 98 0.83 15.28 -5.64
CA THR A 98 1.95 14.63 -6.36
C THR A 98 2.71 15.64 -7.20
N VAL A 99 3.95 15.30 -7.51
CA VAL A 99 4.82 16.07 -8.41
C VAL A 99 5.51 15.12 -9.37
N THR A 100 5.82 15.55 -10.58
CA THR A 100 6.64 14.75 -11.50
C THR A 100 8.13 14.92 -11.21
N TYR A 101 8.96 13.94 -11.60
CA TYR A 101 10.42 14.09 -11.52
C TYR A 101 10.95 15.32 -12.30
N GLY A 102 10.30 15.68 -13.41
CA GLY A 102 10.67 16.87 -14.21
C GLY A 102 10.38 18.18 -13.48
N GLU A 103 9.20 18.30 -12.87
CA GLU A 103 8.84 19.46 -12.06
C GLU A 103 9.74 19.61 -10.83
N LEU A 104 10.04 18.49 -10.16
CA LEU A 104 10.95 18.48 -9.02
C LEU A 104 12.37 18.90 -9.44
N ALA A 105 12.85 18.42 -10.60
CA ALA A 105 14.12 18.88 -11.17
C ALA A 105 14.13 20.39 -11.48
N ALA A 106 13.04 20.93 -12.01
CA ALA A 106 12.93 22.37 -12.22
C ALA A 106 12.97 23.16 -10.90
N ARG A 107 12.30 22.68 -9.84
CA ARG A 107 12.34 23.30 -8.50
C ARG A 107 13.75 23.31 -7.91
N VAL A 108 14.42 22.16 -7.94
CA VAL A 108 15.79 21.99 -7.42
C VAL A 108 16.79 22.82 -8.23
N GLY A 109 16.64 22.84 -9.56
CA GLY A 109 17.53 23.63 -10.42
C GLY A 109 17.46 25.14 -10.13
N ARG A 110 16.26 25.67 -9.86
CA ARG A 110 16.09 27.07 -9.45
C ARG A 110 16.81 27.38 -8.13
N ARG A 111 16.72 26.50 -7.13
CA ARG A 111 17.40 26.67 -5.83
C ARG A 111 18.92 26.68 -5.95
N LEU A 112 19.45 25.81 -6.82
CA LEU A 112 20.88 25.65 -7.01
C LEU A 112 21.48 26.71 -7.96
N GLY A 113 20.66 27.53 -8.61
CA GLY A 113 21.11 28.47 -9.64
C GLY A 113 21.66 27.80 -10.90
N ARG A 114 21.34 26.52 -11.14
CA ARG A 114 21.79 25.76 -12.31
C ARG A 114 20.82 24.65 -12.68
N ALA A 115 20.74 24.31 -13.97
CA ALA A 115 19.90 23.21 -14.42
C ALA A 115 20.33 21.86 -13.80
N THR A 116 19.34 20.98 -13.60
CA THR A 116 19.54 19.57 -13.20
C THR A 116 18.57 18.69 -13.97
N SER A 117 18.77 17.37 -13.94
CA SER A 117 17.95 16.40 -14.67
C SER A 117 17.02 15.62 -13.75
N ALA A 118 15.87 15.19 -14.31
CA ALA A 118 14.94 14.28 -13.65
C ALA A 118 15.65 12.99 -13.16
N ARG A 119 16.63 12.49 -13.91
CA ARG A 119 17.43 11.31 -13.54
C ARG A 119 18.31 11.56 -12.30
N ALA A 120 19.01 12.70 -12.25
CA ALA A 120 19.84 13.05 -11.10
C ALA A 120 18.98 13.23 -9.84
N VAL A 121 17.84 13.92 -9.97
CA VAL A 121 16.85 14.05 -8.90
C VAL A 121 16.30 12.69 -8.49
N GLY A 122 15.95 11.81 -9.43
CA GLY A 122 15.46 10.46 -9.11
C GLY A 122 16.44 9.63 -8.27
N SER A 123 17.74 9.74 -8.55
CA SER A 123 18.80 9.12 -7.73
C SER A 123 18.82 9.66 -6.29
N ALA A 124 18.64 10.97 -6.11
CA ALA A 124 18.59 11.59 -4.79
C ALA A 124 17.29 11.26 -4.03
N VAL A 125 16.14 11.24 -4.72
CA VAL A 125 14.84 10.81 -4.17
C VAL A 125 14.92 9.38 -3.65
N GLY A 126 15.55 8.47 -4.41
CA GLY A 126 15.72 7.07 -4.02
C GLY A 126 16.64 6.85 -2.82
N ARG A 127 17.44 7.86 -2.45
CA ARG A 127 18.33 7.85 -1.28
C ARG A 127 17.77 8.61 -0.08
N ASN A 128 16.48 8.97 -0.11
CA ASN A 128 15.81 9.57 1.03
C ASN A 128 15.99 8.68 2.28
N PRO A 129 16.61 9.19 3.36
CA PRO A 129 16.84 8.39 4.57
C PRO A 129 15.59 8.30 5.46
N VAL A 130 14.58 9.16 5.29
CA VAL A 130 13.39 9.21 6.14
C VAL A 130 12.13 9.05 5.28
N SER A 131 11.83 7.80 4.91
CA SER A 131 10.62 7.42 4.12
C SER A 131 9.33 7.90 4.79
N VAL A 132 8.26 8.07 4.00
CA VAL A 132 6.93 8.54 4.43
C VAL A 132 6.90 10.01 4.89
N ILE A 133 7.73 10.40 5.86
CA ILE A 133 7.79 11.79 6.35
C ILE A 133 8.36 12.71 5.26
N VAL A 134 9.50 12.35 4.66
CA VAL A 134 9.99 13.00 3.44
C VAL A 134 9.33 12.28 2.27
N GLY A 135 8.36 12.94 1.63
CA GLY A 135 7.38 12.35 0.72
C GLY A 135 7.91 11.87 -0.64
N CYS A 136 8.92 10.99 -0.66
CA CYS A 136 9.49 10.43 -1.89
C CYS A 136 8.46 9.59 -2.69
N HIS A 137 7.41 9.07 -2.04
CA HIS A 137 6.29 8.38 -2.71
C HIS A 137 5.40 9.31 -3.53
N ARG A 138 5.43 10.64 -3.27
CA ARG A 138 4.65 11.66 -3.98
C ARG A 138 5.24 12.04 -5.34
N VAL A 139 6.41 11.51 -5.70
CA VAL A 139 7.05 11.79 -6.99
C VAL A 139 6.63 10.75 -8.03
N LEU A 140 6.03 11.19 -9.13
CA LEU A 140 5.56 10.34 -10.22
C LEU A 140 6.39 10.54 -11.49
N GLY A 141 6.23 9.62 -12.43
CA GLY A 141 6.74 9.81 -13.77
C GLY A 141 5.94 10.85 -14.57
N ALA A 142 6.34 11.12 -15.80
CA ALA A 142 5.89 12.29 -16.56
C ALA A 142 4.39 12.28 -16.91
N ARG A 143 3.78 11.09 -16.98
CA ARG A 143 2.35 10.88 -17.27
C ARG A 143 1.58 10.42 -16.03
N GLY A 144 2.14 10.63 -14.83
CA GLY A 144 1.55 10.18 -13.57
C GLY A 144 1.78 8.68 -13.29
N GLU A 145 2.68 8.04 -14.02
CA GLU A 145 2.99 6.63 -13.81
C GLU A 145 3.71 6.40 -12.47
N LEU A 146 3.37 5.28 -11.82
CA LEU A 146 4.10 4.79 -10.66
C LEU A 146 5.39 4.13 -11.13
N THR A 147 6.48 4.88 -11.03
CA THR A 147 7.83 4.38 -11.26
C THR A 147 8.62 4.47 -9.98
N GLY A 148 9.60 3.57 -9.82
CA GLY A 148 10.67 3.65 -8.82
C GLY A 148 10.25 4.05 -7.40
N TYR A 149 10.25 3.08 -6.48
CA TYR A 149 10.22 3.36 -5.05
C TYR A 149 11.28 2.51 -4.35
N ALA A 150 11.98 3.08 -3.37
CA ALA A 150 13.00 2.34 -2.64
C ALA A 150 12.37 1.21 -1.80
N GLY A 151 11.18 1.45 -1.25
CA GLY A 151 10.42 0.48 -0.44
C GLY A 151 9.44 -0.41 -1.22
N GLY A 152 9.48 -0.45 -2.55
CA GLY A 152 8.56 -1.27 -3.37
C GLY A 152 7.32 -0.53 -3.91
N LEU A 153 6.84 -0.90 -5.09
CA LEU A 153 5.77 -0.16 -5.77
C LEU A 153 4.42 -0.31 -5.08
N TRP A 154 4.15 -1.46 -4.45
CA TRP A 154 2.94 -1.66 -3.66
C TRP A 154 2.84 -0.66 -2.50
N ARG A 155 3.93 -0.40 -1.78
CA ARG A 155 3.95 0.58 -0.68
C ARG A 155 3.67 1.98 -1.18
N LYS A 156 4.32 2.38 -2.29
CA LYS A 156 4.07 3.68 -2.92
C LYS A 156 2.59 3.85 -3.30
N ARG A 157 1.98 2.82 -3.88
CA ARG A 157 0.56 2.81 -4.22
C ARG A 157 -0.31 2.95 -2.98
N ALA A 158 -0.06 2.14 -1.95
CA ALA A 158 -0.83 2.17 -0.72
C ALA A 158 -0.75 3.54 -0.03
N LEU A 159 0.44 4.15 0.05
CA LEU A 159 0.62 5.49 0.60
C LEU A 159 -0.17 6.53 -0.19
N LEU A 160 -0.13 6.50 -1.53
CA LEU A 160 -0.88 7.46 -2.35
C LEU A 160 -2.40 7.28 -2.23
N THR A 161 -2.89 6.03 -2.16
CA THR A 161 -4.30 5.74 -1.96
C THR A 161 -4.78 6.18 -0.57
N LEU A 162 -3.96 5.98 0.47
CA LEU A 162 -4.22 6.54 1.80
C LEU A 162 -4.29 8.07 1.75
N GLU A 163 -3.32 8.72 1.12
CA GLU A 163 -3.29 10.19 1.07
C GLU A 163 -4.46 10.80 0.30
N ARG A 164 -4.94 10.12 -0.75
CA ARG A 164 -6.01 10.61 -1.61
C ARG A 164 -7.40 10.26 -1.08
N ASP A 165 -7.59 9.01 -0.69
CA ASP A 165 -8.91 8.42 -0.47
C ASP A 165 -9.12 7.98 0.99
N GLY A 166 -8.12 8.15 1.86
CA GLY A 166 -8.18 7.74 3.27
C GLY A 166 -8.13 6.22 3.49
N VAL A 167 -7.86 5.46 2.43
CA VAL A 167 -7.94 4.00 2.46
C VAL A 167 -6.61 3.37 2.88
N VAL A 168 -6.68 2.49 3.87
CA VAL A 168 -5.57 1.65 4.35
C VAL A 168 -5.92 0.20 4.08
N ALA A 169 -5.00 -0.55 3.46
CA ALA A 169 -5.13 -2.00 3.36
C ALA A 169 -4.22 -2.65 4.39
N ARG A 170 -4.79 -3.47 5.28
CA ARG A 170 -4.09 -4.24 6.30
C ARG A 170 -4.44 -5.72 6.22
N GLU A 171 -3.62 -6.55 6.83
CA GLU A 171 -3.94 -7.96 7.03
C GLU A 171 -4.74 -8.13 8.32
N ALA A 172 -5.85 -8.86 8.25
CA ALA A 172 -6.70 -9.17 9.39
C ALA A 172 -6.27 -10.52 10.00
N THR A 173 -5.34 -10.45 10.95
CA THR A 173 -4.90 -11.61 11.74
C THR A 173 -5.95 -12.04 12.76
N GLU A 174 -6.70 -11.07 13.29
CA GLU A 174 -7.87 -11.30 14.13
C GLU A 174 -9.15 -11.00 13.35
N ARG A 175 -10.16 -11.87 13.48
CA ARG A 175 -11.42 -11.81 12.73
C ARG A 175 -12.60 -11.83 13.68
N PRO A 176 -12.83 -10.76 14.47
CA PRO A 176 -13.98 -10.69 15.36
C PRO A 176 -15.28 -10.74 14.53
N ALA A 177 -16.35 -11.31 15.10
CA ALA A 177 -17.63 -11.47 14.41
C ALA A 177 -18.17 -10.17 13.78
N ALA A 178 -17.92 -9.03 14.40
CA ALA A 178 -18.29 -7.71 13.86
C ALA A 178 -17.58 -7.39 12.53
N LEU A 179 -16.29 -7.72 12.40
CA LEU A 179 -15.55 -7.56 11.15
C LEU A 179 -16.09 -8.51 10.08
N VAL A 180 -16.27 -9.79 10.42
CA VAL A 180 -16.78 -10.81 9.49
C VAL A 180 -18.16 -10.40 8.94
N ALA A 181 -19.06 -9.93 9.81
CA ALA A 181 -20.36 -9.40 9.40
C ALA A 181 -20.24 -8.20 8.46
N ALA A 182 -19.37 -7.23 8.77
CA ALA A 182 -19.15 -6.06 7.91
C ALA A 182 -18.58 -6.44 6.53
N LEU A 183 -17.68 -7.43 6.46
CA LEU A 183 -17.15 -7.94 5.21
C LEU A 183 -18.19 -8.71 4.40
N ALA A 184 -19.05 -9.49 5.06
CA ALA A 184 -20.18 -10.12 4.39
C ALA A 184 -21.13 -9.08 3.77
N ASP A 185 -21.34 -7.94 4.42
CA ASP A 185 -22.12 -6.84 3.86
C ASP A 185 -21.45 -6.20 2.63
N VAL A 186 -20.12 -6.02 2.67
CA VAL A 186 -19.34 -5.55 1.50
C VAL A 186 -19.46 -6.54 0.34
N TRP A 187 -19.34 -7.84 0.63
CA TRP A 187 -19.54 -8.91 -0.36
C TRP A 187 -20.92 -8.79 -1.01
N GLU A 188 -21.99 -8.70 -0.21
CA GLU A 188 -23.36 -8.68 -0.72
C GLU A 188 -23.60 -7.46 -1.61
N ARG A 189 -23.19 -6.27 -1.16
CA ARG A 189 -23.30 -5.05 -1.98
C ARG A 189 -22.51 -5.16 -3.27
N SER A 190 -21.30 -5.73 -3.23
CA SER A 190 -20.47 -5.93 -4.41
C SER A 190 -21.11 -6.90 -5.41
N VAL A 191 -21.62 -8.04 -4.92
CA VAL A 191 -22.27 -9.09 -5.72
C VAL A 191 -23.54 -8.56 -6.38
N ARG A 192 -24.44 -7.94 -5.61
CA ARG A 192 -25.68 -7.35 -6.15
C ARG A 192 -25.43 -6.30 -7.24
N ALA A 193 -24.27 -5.63 -7.20
CA ALA A 193 -23.89 -4.64 -8.20
C ALA A 193 -23.19 -5.20 -9.45
N THR A 194 -22.85 -6.49 -9.51
CA THR A 194 -22.04 -7.08 -10.61
C THR A 194 -22.48 -8.45 -11.10
N HIS A 195 -23.32 -9.15 -10.33
CA HIS A 195 -23.73 -10.52 -10.63
C HIS A 195 -25.24 -10.55 -10.92
N ASP A 196 -25.65 -9.78 -11.92
CA ASP A 196 -27.03 -9.76 -12.43
C ASP A 196 -27.47 -11.10 -13.03
N PHE A 197 -26.51 -11.98 -13.32
CA PHE A 197 -26.71 -13.35 -13.79
C PHE A 197 -27.08 -14.37 -12.70
N LEU A 198 -27.03 -14.02 -11.42
CA LEU A 198 -27.43 -14.93 -10.33
C LEU A 198 -28.96 -15.11 -10.30
N LEU A 199 -29.41 -16.31 -9.94
CA LEU A 199 -30.84 -16.60 -9.81
C LEU A 199 -31.42 -15.95 -8.53
N PRO A 200 -32.73 -15.66 -8.50
CA PRO A 200 -33.38 -15.17 -7.28
C PRO A 200 -33.15 -16.11 -6.09
N GLY A 201 -32.77 -15.57 -4.93
CA GLY A 201 -32.47 -16.37 -3.74
C GLY A 201 -31.01 -16.87 -3.64
N GLU A 202 -30.22 -16.79 -4.71
CA GLU A 202 -28.82 -17.27 -4.70
C GLU A 202 -27.91 -16.36 -3.87
N VAL A 203 -28.14 -15.04 -3.89
CA VAL A 203 -27.37 -14.11 -3.06
C VAL A 203 -27.55 -14.43 -1.58
N GLU A 204 -28.79 -14.73 -1.16
CA GLU A 204 -29.11 -15.08 0.22
C GLU A 204 -28.49 -16.42 0.64
N ARG A 205 -28.48 -17.41 -0.27
CA ARG A 205 -27.81 -18.70 -0.03
C ARG A 205 -26.29 -18.56 0.08
N LEU A 206 -25.68 -17.85 -0.86
CA LEU A 206 -24.23 -17.61 -0.85
C LEU A 206 -23.83 -16.79 0.37
N ARG A 207 -24.63 -15.78 0.75
CA ARG A 207 -24.38 -14.97 1.95
C ARG A 207 -24.25 -15.82 3.21
N ALA A 208 -25.02 -16.90 3.33
CA ALA A 208 -25.01 -17.76 4.51
C ALA A 208 -23.65 -18.46 4.74
N VAL A 209 -22.87 -18.68 3.68
CA VAL A 209 -21.56 -19.36 3.76
C VAL A 209 -20.37 -18.39 3.73
N VAL A 210 -20.60 -17.11 3.45
CA VAL A 210 -19.53 -16.08 3.41
C VAL A 210 -18.77 -15.96 4.73
N PRO A 211 -19.41 -15.97 5.92
CA PRO A 211 -18.68 -15.95 7.19
C PRO A 211 -17.66 -17.08 7.31
N ASP A 212 -18.07 -18.32 7.01
CA ASP A 212 -17.19 -19.49 7.09
C ASP A 212 -16.02 -19.38 6.09
N ALA A 213 -16.26 -18.86 4.88
CA ALA A 213 -15.20 -18.61 3.90
C ALA A 213 -14.20 -17.54 4.37
N LEU A 214 -14.69 -16.45 4.97
CA LEU A 214 -13.85 -15.38 5.53
C LEU A 214 -13.05 -15.84 6.75
N GLU A 215 -13.57 -16.77 7.54
CA GLU A 215 -12.86 -17.36 8.67
C GLU A 215 -11.85 -18.43 8.22
N GLY A 216 -12.19 -19.21 7.19
CA GLY A 216 -11.36 -20.30 6.69
C GLY A 216 -10.18 -19.87 5.82
N VAL A 217 -10.25 -18.71 5.16
CA VAL A 217 -9.18 -18.28 4.24
C VAL A 217 -7.86 -18.04 5.01
N PRO A 218 -6.71 -18.57 4.55
CA PRO A 218 -5.46 -18.43 5.29
C PRO A 218 -5.00 -16.98 5.46
N ARG A 219 -5.10 -16.17 4.40
CA ARG A 219 -4.69 -14.76 4.40
C ARG A 219 -5.87 -13.88 4.02
N LEU A 220 -6.27 -12.97 4.92
CA LEU A 220 -7.34 -12.01 4.68
C LEU A 220 -6.77 -10.59 4.72
N LEU A 221 -6.81 -9.89 3.59
CA LEU A 221 -6.51 -8.47 3.50
C LEU A 221 -7.82 -7.67 3.53
N VAL A 222 -7.87 -6.63 4.35
CA VAL A 222 -9.01 -5.73 4.47
C VAL A 222 -8.56 -4.32 4.14
N ALA A 223 -9.27 -3.68 3.21
CA ALA A 223 -9.16 -2.27 2.92
C ALA A 223 -10.23 -1.52 3.70
N GLU A 224 -9.83 -0.49 4.43
CA GLU A 224 -10.70 0.29 5.29
C GLU A 224 -10.51 1.77 5.06
N GLU A 225 -11.59 2.54 5.21
CA GLU A 225 -11.54 3.99 5.37
C GLU A 225 -12.14 4.36 6.73
N ALA A 226 -11.41 5.15 7.51
CA ALA A 226 -11.80 5.54 8.87
C ALA A 226 -12.31 4.37 9.75
N GLY A 227 -11.67 3.19 9.61
CA GLY A 227 -12.04 1.96 10.33
C GLY A 227 -13.24 1.19 9.75
N THR A 228 -13.88 1.70 8.70
CA THR A 228 -14.99 1.02 8.01
C THR A 228 -14.46 0.18 6.85
N PRO A 229 -14.75 -1.13 6.78
CA PRO A 229 -14.35 -1.96 5.64
C PRO A 229 -15.00 -1.52 4.32
N VAL A 230 -14.18 -1.34 3.29
CA VAL A 230 -14.58 -0.90 1.94
C VAL A 230 -14.18 -1.88 0.85
N GLY A 231 -13.42 -2.92 1.20
CA GLY A 231 -13.05 -4.02 0.32
C GLY A 231 -12.20 -5.03 1.05
N PHE A 232 -12.11 -6.24 0.51
CA PHE A 232 -11.26 -7.28 1.06
C PHE A 232 -10.77 -8.24 -0.02
N LEU A 233 -9.69 -8.94 0.29
CA LEU A 233 -9.08 -9.98 -0.54
C LEU A 233 -8.74 -11.17 0.33
N GLY A 234 -9.17 -12.36 -0.09
CA GLY A 234 -8.80 -13.63 0.50
C GLY A 234 -7.80 -14.36 -0.40
N ALA A 235 -6.72 -14.89 0.18
CA ALA A 235 -5.71 -15.65 -0.53
C ALA A 235 -5.24 -16.87 0.27
N ASP A 236 -4.94 -17.95 -0.46
CA ASP A 236 -4.21 -19.12 0.01
C ASP A 236 -2.92 -19.26 -0.81
N GLY A 237 -1.78 -19.13 -0.16
CA GLY A 237 -0.47 -19.17 -0.82
C GLY A 237 -0.35 -18.17 -1.97
N ASP A 238 -0.15 -18.69 -3.18
CA ASP A 238 -0.01 -17.91 -4.41
C ASP A 238 -1.35 -17.66 -5.14
N PHE A 239 -2.47 -18.10 -4.58
CA PHE A 239 -3.78 -18.05 -5.20
C PHE A 239 -4.73 -17.09 -4.48
N VAL A 240 -5.34 -16.17 -5.23
CA VAL A 240 -6.40 -15.28 -4.73
C VAL A 240 -7.76 -15.90 -5.04
N GLU A 241 -8.45 -16.34 -3.99
CA GLU A 241 -9.76 -16.99 -4.09
C GLU A 241 -10.90 -15.97 -4.24
N MET A 242 -10.74 -14.81 -3.60
CA MET A 242 -11.78 -13.80 -3.56
C MET A 242 -11.21 -12.39 -3.47
N LEU A 243 -11.84 -11.48 -4.21
CA LEU A 243 -11.60 -10.04 -4.13
C LEU A 243 -12.93 -9.32 -4.31
N PHE A 244 -13.35 -8.59 -3.29
CA PHE A 244 -14.58 -7.81 -3.32
C PHE A 244 -14.31 -6.38 -2.89
N VAL A 245 -14.89 -5.43 -3.62
CA VAL A 245 -14.78 -3.99 -3.33
C VAL A 245 -16.18 -3.42 -3.32
N ASP A 246 -16.48 -2.68 -2.25
CA ASP A 246 -17.73 -1.98 -2.10
C ASP A 246 -18.00 -1.09 -3.34
N PRO A 247 -19.20 -1.14 -3.95
CA PRO A 247 -19.50 -0.40 -5.16
C PRO A 247 -19.20 1.10 -5.08
N GLY A 248 -19.38 1.74 -3.91
CA GLY A 248 -19.08 3.17 -3.72
C GLY A 248 -17.59 3.52 -3.79
N TRP A 249 -16.72 2.51 -3.68
CA TRP A 249 -15.27 2.63 -3.63
C TRP A 249 -14.56 2.10 -4.88
N ARG A 250 -15.30 1.60 -5.85
CA ARG A 250 -14.75 1.19 -7.15
C ARG A 250 -14.17 2.38 -7.91
N GLY A 251 -13.13 2.14 -8.69
CA GLY A 251 -12.40 3.19 -9.42
C GLY A 251 -11.49 4.08 -8.56
N ARG A 252 -11.48 3.91 -7.23
CA ARG A 252 -10.62 4.66 -6.29
C ARG A 252 -9.31 3.95 -5.94
N GLY A 253 -8.99 2.86 -6.66
CA GLY A 253 -7.75 2.13 -6.47
C GLY A 253 -7.74 1.09 -5.35
N VAL A 254 -8.85 0.90 -4.61
CA VAL A 254 -8.97 -0.10 -3.51
C VAL A 254 -8.55 -1.51 -3.96
N GLY A 255 -9.18 -2.02 -5.03
CA GLY A 255 -8.83 -3.35 -5.56
C GLY A 255 -7.36 -3.44 -6.00
N ARG A 256 -6.81 -2.35 -6.53
CA ARG A 256 -5.40 -2.31 -6.96
C ARG A 256 -4.44 -2.29 -5.78
N VAL A 257 -4.78 -1.64 -4.67
CA VAL A 257 -3.97 -1.69 -3.43
C VAL A 257 -3.98 -3.10 -2.85
N LEU A 258 -5.16 -3.72 -2.74
CA LEU A 258 -5.29 -5.11 -2.26
C LEU A 258 -4.47 -6.08 -3.12
N MET A 259 -4.63 -6.01 -4.45
CA MET A 259 -3.88 -6.85 -5.37
C MET A 259 -2.38 -6.58 -5.35
N SER A 260 -1.94 -5.31 -5.35
CA SER A 260 -0.50 -5.00 -5.27
C SER A 260 0.12 -5.56 -3.99
N ARG A 261 -0.59 -5.55 -2.86
CA ARG A 261 -0.12 -6.18 -1.63
C ARG A 261 -0.11 -7.71 -1.75
N ALA A 262 -1.16 -8.32 -2.27
CA ALA A 262 -1.21 -9.76 -2.48
C ALA A 262 -0.06 -10.25 -3.38
N THR A 263 0.22 -9.58 -4.50
CA THR A 263 1.24 -10.02 -5.45
C THR A 263 2.66 -9.69 -5.01
N GLU A 264 2.92 -8.48 -4.47
CA GLU A 264 4.28 -8.05 -4.13
C GLU A 264 4.70 -8.44 -2.71
N ALA A 265 3.77 -8.52 -1.76
CA ALA A 265 4.08 -8.86 -0.37
C ALA A 265 3.74 -10.32 0.00
N LEU A 266 2.67 -10.89 -0.58
CA LEU A 266 2.24 -12.26 -0.26
C LEU A 266 2.65 -13.30 -1.32
N GLY A 267 3.15 -12.85 -2.47
CA GLY A 267 3.60 -13.75 -3.54
C GLY A 267 2.48 -14.29 -4.42
N ALA A 268 1.26 -13.75 -4.34
CA ALA A 268 0.14 -14.18 -5.17
C ALA A 268 0.45 -14.01 -6.67
N ARG A 269 0.13 -15.03 -7.47
CA ARG A 269 0.33 -15.07 -8.92
C ARG A 269 -0.88 -15.58 -9.68
N GLU A 270 -1.85 -16.18 -8.99
CA GLU A 270 -3.04 -16.76 -9.60
C GLU A 270 -4.32 -16.21 -9.00
N VAL A 271 -5.37 -16.16 -9.82
CA VAL A 271 -6.72 -15.74 -9.44
C VAL A 271 -7.73 -16.66 -10.13
N SER A 272 -8.89 -16.88 -9.51
CA SER A 272 -10.11 -17.28 -10.21
C SER A 272 -11.08 -16.11 -10.31
N VAL A 273 -11.77 -16.01 -11.44
CA VAL A 273 -12.80 -15.00 -11.67
C VAL A 273 -13.95 -15.60 -12.47
N ASN A 274 -15.18 -15.23 -12.12
CA ASN A 274 -16.34 -15.63 -12.90
C ASN A 274 -16.31 -14.92 -14.28
N GLU A 275 -16.34 -15.71 -15.36
CA GLU A 275 -16.29 -15.24 -16.75
C GLU A 275 -17.45 -14.28 -17.08
N GLN A 276 -18.59 -14.46 -16.43
CA GLN A 276 -19.79 -13.63 -16.61
C GLN A 276 -19.66 -12.25 -15.95
N ASN A 277 -18.55 -11.97 -15.25
CA ASN A 277 -18.21 -10.65 -14.70
C ASN A 277 -17.11 -9.98 -15.52
N PRO A 278 -17.43 -9.35 -16.67
CA PRO A 278 -16.43 -8.76 -17.57
C PRO A 278 -15.65 -7.60 -16.93
N GLN A 279 -16.22 -6.93 -15.92
CA GLN A 279 -15.53 -5.88 -15.18
C GLN A 279 -14.38 -6.45 -14.35
N ALA A 280 -14.61 -7.58 -13.67
CA ALA A 280 -13.56 -8.26 -12.89
C ALA A 280 -12.49 -8.86 -13.79
N VAL A 281 -12.88 -9.50 -14.92
CA VAL A 281 -11.94 -10.02 -15.91
C VAL A 281 -11.04 -8.89 -16.44
N GLY A 282 -11.63 -7.80 -16.93
CA GLY A 282 -10.89 -6.65 -17.44
C GLY A 282 -10.01 -5.97 -16.39
N PHE A 283 -10.40 -6.01 -15.12
CA PHE A 283 -9.56 -5.55 -14.01
C PHE A 283 -8.27 -6.37 -13.89
N TYR A 284 -8.36 -7.71 -13.89
CA TYR A 284 -7.20 -8.59 -13.81
C TYR A 284 -6.30 -8.48 -15.05
N GLU A 285 -6.88 -8.36 -16.25
CA GLU A 285 -6.12 -8.13 -17.48
C GLU A 285 -5.31 -6.82 -17.42
N HIS A 286 -5.89 -5.74 -16.90
CA HIS A 286 -5.18 -4.47 -16.68
C HIS A 286 -4.06 -4.56 -15.62
N LEU A 287 -4.08 -5.59 -14.78
CA LEU A 287 -3.00 -5.90 -13.85
C LEU A 287 -1.94 -6.82 -14.46
N GLY A 288 -2.14 -7.29 -15.70
CA GLY A 288 -1.22 -8.17 -16.41
C GLY A 288 -1.50 -9.65 -16.24
N PHE A 289 -2.63 -10.04 -15.67
CA PHE A 289 -3.04 -11.43 -15.61
C PHE A 289 -3.59 -11.88 -16.97
N SER A 290 -3.37 -13.14 -17.31
CA SER A 290 -3.91 -13.77 -18.52
C SER A 290 -4.55 -15.11 -18.19
N ALA A 291 -5.68 -15.41 -18.84
CA ALA A 291 -6.40 -16.67 -18.63
C ALA A 291 -5.58 -17.84 -19.19
N TYR A 292 -5.44 -18.91 -18.40
CA TYR A 292 -4.74 -20.13 -18.79
C TYR A 292 -5.60 -21.39 -18.68
N ARG A 293 -6.72 -21.31 -17.95
CA ARG A 293 -7.69 -22.40 -17.77
C ARG A 293 -9.10 -21.83 -17.61
N ARG A 294 -10.09 -22.58 -18.08
CA ARG A 294 -11.53 -22.29 -17.91
C ARG A 294 -12.25 -23.54 -17.42
N THR A 295 -13.17 -23.38 -16.49
CA THR A 295 -14.15 -24.42 -16.12
C THR A 295 -15.55 -23.97 -16.52
N PRO A 296 -16.44 -24.89 -16.93
CA PRO A 296 -17.82 -24.55 -17.28
C PRO A 296 -18.70 -24.28 -16.05
N VAL A 297 -18.24 -24.69 -14.87
CA VAL A 297 -18.93 -24.60 -13.58
C VAL A 297 -17.99 -24.09 -12.50
N ASP A 298 -18.55 -23.62 -11.38
CA ASP A 298 -17.82 -23.30 -10.16
C ASP A 298 -17.45 -24.57 -9.36
N ASP A 299 -16.83 -24.40 -8.19
CA ASP A 299 -16.39 -25.51 -7.34
C ASP A 299 -17.55 -26.33 -6.76
N ASP A 300 -18.76 -25.76 -6.72
CA ASP A 300 -20.01 -26.42 -6.32
C ASP A 300 -20.74 -27.09 -7.51
N GLY A 301 -20.20 -27.00 -8.73
CA GLY A 301 -20.82 -27.56 -9.94
C GLY A 301 -21.97 -26.72 -10.53
N ARG A 302 -22.15 -25.48 -10.10
CA ARG A 302 -23.18 -24.55 -10.61
C ARG A 302 -22.73 -23.94 -11.94
N PRO A 303 -23.66 -23.49 -12.81
CA PRO A 303 -23.34 -22.99 -14.15
C PRO A 303 -22.76 -21.56 -14.14
N TYR A 304 -21.70 -21.37 -13.36
CA TYR A 304 -20.97 -20.13 -13.16
C TYR A 304 -19.52 -20.37 -13.64
N PRO A 305 -19.25 -20.23 -14.95
CA PRO A 305 -17.94 -20.55 -15.51
C PRO A 305 -16.85 -19.69 -14.89
N LEU A 306 -15.74 -20.33 -14.49
CA LEU A 306 -14.58 -19.66 -13.92
C LEU A 306 -13.44 -19.61 -14.93
N LEU A 307 -12.81 -18.45 -15.02
CA LEU A 307 -11.50 -18.26 -15.63
C LEU A 307 -10.45 -18.29 -14.52
N TYR A 308 -9.43 -19.11 -14.74
CA TYR A 308 -8.21 -19.13 -13.95
C TYR A 308 -7.18 -18.32 -14.70
N MET A 309 -6.66 -17.28 -14.05
CA MET A 309 -5.72 -16.35 -14.66
C MET A 309 -4.43 -16.31 -13.86
N ARG A 310 -3.30 -16.15 -14.56
CA ARG A 310 -1.96 -16.08 -13.98
C ARG A 310 -1.27 -14.79 -14.39
N LEU A 311 -0.56 -14.18 -13.43
CA LEU A 311 0.32 -13.05 -13.66
C LEU A 311 1.63 -13.54 -14.28
N ALA A 312 2.02 -12.93 -15.41
CA ALA A 312 3.24 -13.26 -16.14
C ALA A 312 4.53 -12.90 -15.37
#